data_AF-A0A352X3L3-F1
#
_entry.id   AF-A0A352X3L3-F1
#
_cell.length_a   1.000
_cell.length_b   1.000
_cell.length_c   1.000
_cell.angle_alpha   90.00
_cell.angle_beta   90.00
_cell.angle_gamma   90.00
#
_symmetry.space_group_name_H-M   'P 1'
#
loop_
_entity.id
_entity.type
_entity.pdbx_description
1 polymer ?
#
loop_
_entity_poly.entity_id
_entity_poly.type
_entity_poly.pdbx_seq_one_letter_code
_entity_poly.pdbx_strand_id
1 'polypeptide(L)'
;DGDIRWDEILFGESASRIVVSVSAAQQANWESYLKKSLGESGDTWQFLGMVGAENLNLRVLANNDRKILDLTMAEICDRYRNSLEARLSHL
;
A
#
# COMPACT_ATOMS: atom_id res chain seq x y z
N ASP A 1 4.41 21.91 -9.69
CA ASP A 1 4.48 20.51 -9.26
C ASP A 1 5.91 20.11 -8.99
N GLY A 2 6.28 20.10 -7.71
CA GLY A 2 7.54 19.50 -7.30
C GLY A 2 7.50 18.00 -7.60
N ASP A 3 8.63 17.46 -8.04
CA ASP A 3 8.74 16.04 -8.39
C ASP A 3 8.44 15.20 -7.15
N ILE A 4 7.31 14.47 -7.17
CA ILE A 4 6.91 13.64 -6.05
C ILE A 4 7.94 12.51 -5.91
N ARG A 5 8.60 12.45 -4.75
CA ARG A 5 9.56 11.40 -4.39
C ARG A 5 8.83 10.11 -4.04
N TRP A 6 8.33 9.44 -5.08
CA TRP A 6 7.63 8.15 -4.94
C TRP A 6 8.48 7.10 -4.24
N ASP A 7 9.80 7.18 -4.38
CA ASP A 7 10.72 6.31 -3.67
C ASP A 7 10.64 6.49 -2.15
N GLU A 8 10.58 7.74 -1.66
CA GLU A 8 10.42 8.03 -0.23
C GLU A 8 9.02 7.64 0.28
N ILE A 9 7.99 7.82 -0.54
CA ILE A 9 6.61 7.46 -0.17
C ILE A 9 6.41 5.94 -0.10
N LEU A 10 6.97 5.19 -1.06
CA LEU A 10 6.75 3.74 -1.18
C LEU A 10 7.74 2.90 -0.39
N PHE A 11 8.97 3.38 -0.19
CA PHE A 11 10.06 2.61 0.42
C PHE A 11 10.68 3.31 1.64
N GLY A 12 10.25 4.53 1.97
CA GLY A 12 10.69 5.21 3.19
C GLY A 12 10.17 4.51 4.45
N GLU A 13 11.08 4.18 5.36
CA GLU A 13 10.74 3.56 6.64
C GLU A 13 10.33 4.62 7.67
N SER A 14 9.31 4.33 8.46
CA SER A 14 8.83 5.21 9.52
C SER A 14 8.17 4.39 10.62
N ALA A 15 8.48 4.72 11.87
CA ALA A 15 7.85 4.08 13.02
C ALA A 15 6.36 4.43 13.09
N SER A 16 5.59 3.58 13.80
CA SER A 16 4.19 3.86 14.17
C SER A 16 3.22 3.99 12.98
N ARG A 17 3.53 3.37 11.83
CA ARG A 17 2.59 3.26 10.71
C ARG A 17 1.99 1.86 10.67
N ILE A 18 0.67 1.79 10.61
CA ILE A 18 -0.06 0.53 10.48
C ILE A 18 -0.96 0.59 9.26
N VAL A 19 -1.16 -0.55 8.61
CA VAL A 19 -2.15 -0.74 7.54
C VAL A 19 -3.22 -1.68 8.08
N VAL A 20 -4.48 -1.26 7.98
CA VAL A 20 -5.62 -2.01 8.49
C VAL A 20 -6.61 -2.22 7.36
N SER A 21 -7.05 -3.46 7.15
CA SER A 21 -8.21 -3.77 6.33
C SER A 21 -9.44 -3.98 7.22
N VAL A 22 -10.56 -3.43 6.79
CA VAL A 22 -11.87 -3.62 7.45
C VAL A 22 -12.87 -4.12 6.43
N SER A 23 -13.89 -4.84 6.88
CA SER A 23 -14.99 -5.22 5.99
C SER A 23 -15.75 -3.97 5.53
N ALA A 24 -16.30 -4.02 4.32
CA ALA A 24 -17.07 -2.89 3.76
C ALA A 24 -18.22 -2.46 4.69
N ALA A 25 -18.84 -3.41 5.39
CA ALA A 25 -19.91 -3.15 6.36
C ALA A 25 -19.46 -2.34 7.58
N GLN A 26 -18.18 -2.37 7.94
CA GLN A 26 -17.61 -1.65 9.09
C GLN A 26 -16.85 -0.39 8.71
N GLN A 27 -16.63 -0.13 7.42
CA GLN A 27 -15.81 0.98 6.96
C GLN A 27 -16.30 2.34 7.50
N ALA A 28 -17.60 2.64 7.38
CA ALA A 28 -18.15 3.90 7.87
C ALA A 28 -17.97 4.07 9.39
N ASN A 29 -18.18 3.00 10.16
CA ASN A 29 -17.98 3.03 11.62
C ASN A 29 -16.51 3.23 11.97
N TRP A 30 -15.61 2.56 11.25
CA TRP A 30 -14.17 2.68 11.42
C TRP A 30 -13.67 4.09 11.10
N GLU A 31 -14.06 4.66 9.96
CA GLU A 31 -13.70 6.01 9.57
C GLU A 31 -14.27 7.06 10.54
N SER A 32 -15.49 6.87 11.04
CA SER A 32 -16.03 7.73 12.10
C SER A 32 -15.24 7.64 13.40
N TYR A 33 -14.76 6.44 13.76
CA TYR A 33 -13.91 6.24 14.94
C TYR A 33 -12.54 6.89 14.77
N LEU A 34 -11.91 6.73 13.60
CA LEU A 34 -10.64 7.39 13.28
C LEU A 34 -10.80 8.91 13.29
N LYS A 35 -11.87 9.43 12.68
CA LYS A 35 -12.18 10.86 12.69
C LYS A 35 -12.26 11.43 14.10
N LYS A 36 -12.98 10.73 14.98
CA LYS A 36 -13.14 11.12 16.39
C LYS A 36 -11.82 11.03 17.17
N SER A 37 -10.99 10.03 16.90
CA SER A 37 -9.82 9.71 17.72
C SER A 37 -8.53 10.38 17.26
N LEU A 38 -8.41 10.60 15.94
CA LEU A 38 -7.16 10.99 15.29
C LEU A 38 -7.29 12.27 14.42
N GLY A 39 -8.50 12.81 14.24
CA GLY A 39 -8.76 13.99 13.41
C GLY A 39 -9.20 13.64 11.99
N GLU A 40 -9.24 14.62 11.09
CA GLU A 40 -9.72 14.40 9.73
C GLU A 40 -8.78 13.51 8.91
N SER A 41 -9.30 12.90 7.84
CA SER A 41 -8.48 12.16 6.88
C SER A 41 -7.47 13.09 6.22
N GLY A 42 -6.23 12.61 6.05
CA GLY A 42 -5.12 13.37 5.46
C GLY A 42 -4.13 13.91 6.49
N ASP A 43 -4.51 13.99 7.77
CA ASP A 43 -3.61 14.44 8.85
C ASP A 43 -2.79 13.27 9.41
N THR A 44 -3.47 12.30 10.01
CA THR A 44 -2.88 11.19 10.78
C THR A 44 -3.31 9.82 10.28
N TRP A 45 -4.36 9.76 9.46
CA TRP A 45 -4.86 8.56 8.82
C TRP A 45 -5.36 8.88 7.41
N GLN A 46 -5.41 7.87 6.55
CA GLN A 46 -5.88 8.01 5.18
C GLN A 46 -6.49 6.70 4.68
N PHE A 47 -7.51 6.81 3.84
CA PHE A 47 -8.00 5.69 3.05
C PHE A 47 -7.03 5.42 1.89
N LEU A 48 -6.49 4.20 1.81
CA LEU A 48 -5.52 3.82 0.77
C LEU A 48 -6.17 3.11 -0.43
N GLY A 49 -7.31 2.46 -0.25
CA GLY A 49 -7.95 1.67 -1.30
C GLY A 49 -8.69 0.44 -0.76
N MET A 50 -8.92 -0.52 -1.65
CA MET A 50 -9.67 -1.73 -1.37
C MET A 50 -8.84 -2.99 -1.58
N VAL A 51 -9.12 -4.03 -0.79
CA VAL A 51 -8.58 -5.37 -1.02
C VAL A 51 -9.38 -6.02 -2.15
N GLY A 52 -8.68 -6.37 -3.22
CA GLY A 52 -9.25 -7.04 -4.39
C GLY A 52 -9.39 -8.55 -4.22
N ALA A 53 -9.93 -9.21 -5.24
CA ALA A 53 -9.85 -10.67 -5.37
C ALA A 53 -8.40 -11.12 -5.62
N GLU A 54 -8.09 -12.38 -5.31
CA GLU A 54 -6.75 -12.97 -5.40
C GLU A 54 -6.10 -12.86 -6.79
N ASN A 55 -6.93 -12.85 -7.84
CA ASN A 55 -6.47 -12.75 -9.24
C ASN A 55 -6.23 -11.31 -9.70
N LEU A 56 -6.41 -10.31 -8.83
CA LEU A 56 -6.13 -8.92 -9.14
C LEU A 56 -4.67 -8.57 -8.79
N ASN A 57 -4.09 -7.70 -9.60
CA ASN A 57 -2.75 -7.16 -9.39
C ASN A 57 -2.71 -6.23 -8.16
N LEU A 58 -1.54 -6.18 -7.51
CA LEU A 58 -1.21 -5.07 -6.61
C LEU A 58 -1.01 -3.81 -7.47
N ARG A 59 -1.90 -2.84 -7.28
CA ARG A 59 -1.84 -1.56 -7.99
C ARG A 59 -1.64 -0.42 -7.01
N VAL A 60 -0.67 0.43 -7.31
CA VAL A 60 -0.50 1.75 -6.67
C VAL A 60 -0.77 2.80 -7.73
N LEU A 61 -1.80 3.61 -7.49
CA LEU A 61 -2.25 4.65 -8.39
C LEU A 61 -1.96 6.02 -7.76
N ALA A 62 -1.53 6.97 -8.58
CA ALA A 62 -1.45 8.38 -8.24
C ALA A 62 -2.66 9.14 -8.79
N ASN A 63 -2.70 10.45 -8.57
CA ASN A 63 -3.72 11.34 -9.13
C ASN A 63 -3.92 11.08 -10.64
N ASN A 64 -5.18 11.15 -11.07
CA ASN A 64 -5.62 10.85 -12.45
C ASN A 64 -5.37 9.40 -12.89
N ASP A 65 -5.47 8.43 -11.97
CA ASP A 65 -5.31 6.99 -12.24
C ASP A 65 -3.95 6.60 -12.86
N ARG A 66 -2.93 7.47 -12.71
CA ARG A 66 -1.58 7.16 -13.18
C ARG A 66 -1.04 5.98 -12.38
N LYS A 67 -0.72 4.89 -13.09
CA LYS A 67 -0.11 3.69 -12.49
C LYS A 67 1.33 3.97 -12.09
N ILE A 68 1.62 3.88 -10.80
CA ILE A 68 2.98 3.90 -10.25
C ILE A 68 3.51 2.47 -10.15
N LEU A 69 2.67 1.54 -9.69
CA LEU A 69 2.93 0.09 -9.68
C LEU A 69 1.71 -0.65 -10.22
N ASP A 70 1.96 -1.71 -10.98
CA ASP A 70 0.97 -2.67 -11.45
C ASP A 70 1.67 -4.02 -11.63
N LEU A 71 1.62 -4.86 -10.58
CA LEU A 71 2.37 -6.12 -10.50
C LEU A 71 1.41 -7.26 -10.13
N THR A 72 1.64 -8.43 -10.72
CA THR A 72 0.90 -9.63 -10.35
C THR A 72 1.36 -10.13 -8.98
N MET A 73 0.49 -10.87 -8.28
CA MET A 73 0.90 -11.48 -7.02
C MET A 73 1.98 -12.55 -7.20
N ALA A 74 2.00 -13.23 -8.34
CA ALA A 74 3.02 -14.21 -8.68
C ALA A 74 4.42 -13.57 -8.76
N GLU A 75 4.56 -12.42 -9.43
CA GLU A 75 5.82 -11.70 -9.53
C GLU A 75 6.32 -11.25 -8.15
N ILE A 76 5.43 -10.70 -7.32
CA ILE A 76 5.80 -10.23 -5.97
C ILE A 76 6.24 -11.42 -5.10
N CYS A 77 5.48 -12.51 -5.11
CA CYS A 77 5.80 -13.71 -4.34
C CYS A 77 7.10 -14.37 -4.79
N ASP A 78 7.37 -14.43 -6.09
CA ASP A 78 8.63 -14.94 -6.65
C ASP A 78 9.82 -14.13 -6.11
N ARG A 79 9.78 -12.81 -6.27
CA ARG A 79 10.88 -11.94 -5.82
C ARG A 79 11.10 -11.98 -4.32
N TYR A 80 10.03 -12.03 -3.53
CA TYR A 80 10.15 -12.13 -2.09
C TYR A 80 10.81 -13.44 -1.66
N ARG A 81 10.34 -14.59 -2.18
CA ARG A 81 10.81 -15.93 -1.76
C ARG A 81 12.19 -16.26 -2.30
N ASN A 82 12.47 -15.93 -3.55
CA ASN A 82 13.63 -16.43 -4.27
C ASN A 82 14.80 -15.44 -4.31
N SER A 83 14.67 -14.24 -3.73
CA SER A 83 15.72 -13.20 -3.76
C SER A 83 17.06 -13.66 -3.19
N LEU A 84 17.05 -14.42 -2.10
CA LEU A 84 18.28 -14.93 -1.46
C LEU A 84 18.95 -16.01 -2.30
N GLU A 85 18.18 -16.96 -2.82
CA GLU A 85 18.69 -18.05 -3.66
C GLU A 85 19.28 -17.51 -4.96
N ALA A 86 18.56 -16.61 -5.64
CA ALA A 86 19.05 -15.94 -6.84
C ALA A 86 20.39 -15.24 -6.57
N ARG A 87 20.50 -14.48 -5.48
CA ARG A 87 21.74 -13.80 -5.10
C ARG A 87 22.91 -14.77 -4.87
N LEU A 88 22.66 -15.91 -4.23
CA LEU A 88 23.71 -16.91 -3.97
C LEU A 88 24.14 -17.67 -5.23
N SER A 89 23.23 -17.89 -6.18
CA SER A 89 23.53 -18.57 -7.45
C SER A 89 24.32 -17.71 -8.47
N HIS A 90 24.40 -16.40 -8.22
CA HIS A 90 25.15 -15.44 -9.05
C HIS A 90 26.53 -15.06 -8.45
N LEU A 91 26.92 -15.66 -7.32
CA LEU A 91 28.25 -15.57 -6.73
C LEU A 91 29.11 -16.77 -7.16
#